data_AF-A0A428P908-F1
#
_entry.id   AF-A0A428P908-F1
#
_cell.length_a   1.000
_cell.length_b   1.000
_cell.length_c   1.000
_cell.angle_alpha   90.00
_cell.angle_beta   90.00
_cell.angle_gamma   90.00
#
_symmetry.space_group_name_H-M   'P 1'
#
loop_
_entity.id
_entity.type
_entity.pdbx_description
1 polymer ?
#
loop_
_entity_poly.entity_id
_entity_poly.type
_entity_poly.pdbx_seq_one_letter_code
_entity_poly.pdbx_strand_id
1 'polypeptide(L)'
;MAFVSPSTVMSYDASRQQSPTIDGRPQSLGLKAAILELTKANVLPRPALLGALTDAYFKHVHQFYPIVEDDDLVGSEPSVLLQQAVCLAGSLALHDPGSIRLCHSQYEKVKTLIYLNVEDDTLALLKTLCLMTCYSVVSTDQVTFDGPWHWLGMAIRLALQMGLHQSSTHERHTNPGCLRRIFWQLVNSDRLAAYTNDFTIITTDSHILPED
;
A
#
# COMPACT_ATOMS: atom_id res chain seq x y z
N MET A 1 -47.94 -1.08 -26.33
CA MET A 1 -48.02 -1.35 -24.89
C MET A 1 -47.64 -2.82 -24.70
N ALA A 2 -46.37 -3.09 -24.42
CA ALA A 2 -45.82 -4.44 -24.30
C ALA A 2 -45.18 -4.60 -22.92
N PHE A 3 -45.60 -5.66 -22.24
CA PHE A 3 -45.36 -5.97 -20.83
C PHE A 3 -43.94 -6.53 -20.67
N VAL A 4 -43.09 -5.92 -19.83
CA VAL A 4 -41.79 -6.49 -19.44
C VAL A 4 -42.00 -7.31 -18.17
N SER A 5 -41.62 -8.59 -18.22
CA SER A 5 -41.76 -9.56 -17.12
C SER A 5 -40.84 -9.23 -15.93
N PRO A 6 -41.30 -9.32 -14.66
CA PRO A 6 -40.53 -8.98 -13.47
C PRO A 6 -39.76 -10.18 -12.91
N SER A 7 -38.87 -10.78 -13.70
CA SER A 7 -38.16 -12.00 -13.28
C SER A 7 -36.72 -12.01 -13.76
N THR A 8 -35.88 -11.20 -13.11
CA THR A 8 -34.46 -11.49 -12.79
C THR A 8 -34.05 -10.56 -11.64
N VAL A 9 -34.65 -10.75 -10.47
CA VAL A 9 -34.00 -10.36 -9.22
C VAL A 9 -33.20 -11.57 -8.79
N MET A 10 -31.88 -11.48 -8.88
CA MET A 10 -31.02 -12.52 -8.32
C MET A 10 -31.30 -12.58 -6.81
N SER A 11 -31.94 -13.66 -6.38
CA SER A 11 -32.06 -14.03 -4.97
C SER A 11 -30.64 -14.29 -4.46
N TYR A 12 -30.01 -13.27 -3.88
CA TYR A 12 -28.84 -13.48 -3.02
C TYR A 12 -29.36 -14.18 -1.77
N ASP A 13 -29.22 -15.51 -1.76
CA ASP A 13 -29.50 -16.32 -0.58
C ASP A 13 -28.43 -16.00 0.47
N ALA A 14 -28.77 -15.11 1.41
CA ALA A 14 -27.92 -14.65 2.49
C ALA A 14 -27.85 -15.71 3.61
N SER A 15 -27.69 -16.98 3.26
CA SER A 15 -27.33 -18.01 4.22
C SER A 15 -25.91 -17.73 4.70
N ARG A 16 -25.82 -17.04 5.85
CA ARG A 16 -24.63 -16.86 6.68
C ARG A 16 -23.71 -18.09 6.57
N GLN A 17 -22.62 -17.95 5.84
CA GLN A 17 -21.45 -18.80 6.04
C GLN A 17 -20.93 -18.49 7.45
N GLN A 18 -21.41 -19.22 8.45
CA GLN A 18 -20.67 -19.33 9.71
C GLN A 18 -19.33 -19.97 9.36
N SER A 19 -18.25 -19.23 9.58
CA SER A 19 -16.89 -19.74 9.46
C SER A 19 -16.79 -21.01 10.30
N PRO A 20 -16.18 -22.09 9.80
CA PRO A 20 -16.03 -23.26 10.64
C PRO A 20 -15.21 -22.87 11.87
N THR A 21 -15.62 -23.34 13.04
CA THR A 21 -14.92 -23.12 14.31
C THR A 21 -14.40 -24.47 14.74
N ILE A 22 -13.07 -24.61 14.80
CA ILE A 22 -12.41 -25.75 15.42
C ILE A 22 -11.78 -25.18 16.69
N ASP A 23 -12.12 -25.75 17.85
CA ASP A 23 -11.60 -25.40 19.19
C ASP A 23 -11.97 -24.02 19.77
N GLY A 24 -13.07 -23.41 19.32
CA GLY A 24 -13.57 -22.16 19.90
C GLY A 24 -12.72 -20.91 19.59
N ARG A 25 -11.66 -21.04 18.80
CA ARG A 25 -10.96 -19.91 18.16
C ARG A 25 -11.56 -19.65 16.77
N PRO A 26 -11.79 -18.39 16.38
CA PRO A 26 -12.11 -18.08 14.99
C PRO A 26 -10.95 -18.54 14.11
N GLN A 27 -11.20 -19.44 13.16
CA GLN A 27 -10.18 -20.02 12.26
C GLN A 27 -9.33 -18.96 11.54
N SER A 28 -9.92 -17.80 11.27
CA SER A 28 -9.24 -16.65 10.67
C SER A 28 -8.04 -16.17 11.48
N LEU A 29 -8.12 -16.19 12.81
CA LEU A 29 -7.02 -15.76 13.69
C LEU A 29 -5.88 -16.77 13.71
N GLY A 30 -6.21 -18.07 13.65
CA GLY A 30 -5.23 -19.14 13.53
C GLY A 30 -4.49 -19.14 12.19
N LEU A 31 -5.22 -18.88 11.09
CA LEU A 31 -4.62 -18.76 9.76
C LEU A 31 -3.71 -17.53 9.65
N LYS A 32 -4.15 -16.37 10.15
CA LYS A 32 -3.31 -15.15 10.20
C LYS A 32 -1.98 -15.41 10.92
N ALA A 33 -2.03 -16.03 12.10
CA ALA A 33 -0.83 -16.38 12.86
C ALA A 33 0.08 -17.35 12.10
N ALA A 34 -0.48 -18.39 11.48
CA ALA A 34 0.30 -19.36 10.70
C ALA A 34 1.02 -18.72 9.49
N ILE A 35 0.35 -17.80 8.79
CA ILE A 35 0.95 -17.08 7.66
C ILE A 35 2.06 -16.15 8.15
N LEU A 36 1.88 -15.45 9.27
CA LEU A 36 2.92 -14.60 9.85
C LEU A 36 4.15 -15.40 10.28
N GLU A 37 3.97 -16.56 10.90
CA GLU A 37 5.07 -17.45 11.29
C GLU A 37 5.84 -17.98 10.07
N LEU A 38 5.14 -18.33 9.00
CA LEU A 38 5.76 -18.83 7.77
C LEU A 38 6.54 -17.73 7.02
N THR A 39 5.93 -16.55 6.87
CA THR A 39 6.48 -15.44 6.09
C THR A 39 7.50 -14.61 6.89
N LYS A 40 7.44 -14.66 8.22
CA LYS A 40 8.21 -13.80 9.14
C LYS A 40 8.09 -12.33 8.76
N ALA A 41 6.90 -11.93 8.34
CA ALA A 41 6.62 -10.59 7.83
C ALA A 41 6.64 -9.53 8.95
N ASN A 42 6.23 -9.92 10.16
CA ASN A 42 6.31 -9.11 11.37
C ASN A 42 7.73 -9.02 11.97
N VAL A 43 8.69 -9.83 11.49
CA VAL A 43 10.06 -9.82 11.99
C VAL A 43 10.87 -8.74 11.29
N LEU A 44 11.27 -7.73 12.06
CA LEU A 44 12.10 -6.62 11.60
C LEU A 44 13.52 -7.08 11.23
N PRO A 45 14.19 -6.37 10.30
CA PRO A 45 15.60 -6.59 10.02
C PRO A 45 16.49 -6.40 11.26
N ARG A 46 17.74 -6.86 11.19
CA ARG A 46 18.73 -6.63 12.27
C ARG A 46 18.80 -5.14 12.60
N PRO A 47 18.93 -4.74 13.88
CA PRO A 47 18.88 -3.32 14.28
C PRO A 47 19.85 -2.41 13.50
N ALA A 48 21.06 -2.89 13.22
CA ALA A 48 22.04 -2.14 12.41
C ALA A 48 21.56 -1.90 10.97
N LEU A 49 20.91 -2.89 10.36
CA LEU A 49 20.34 -2.77 9.01
C LEU A 49 19.07 -1.91 9.03
N LEU A 50 18.22 -2.06 10.04
CA LEU A 50 17.04 -1.22 10.23
C LEU A 50 17.44 0.26 10.31
N GLY A 51 18.41 0.61 11.17
CA GLY A 51 18.93 1.98 11.27
C GLY A 51 19.47 2.50 9.94
N ALA A 52 20.31 1.71 9.25
CA ALA A 52 20.87 2.12 7.96
C ALA A 52 19.79 2.35 6.88
N LEU A 53 18.74 1.54 6.84
CA LEU A 53 17.62 1.69 5.90
C LEU A 53 16.75 2.89 6.25
N THR A 54 16.49 3.11 7.54
CA THR A 54 15.75 4.29 8.02
C THR A 54 16.51 5.57 7.68
N ASP A 55 17.83 5.61 7.91
CA ASP A 55 18.68 6.74 7.54
C ASP A 55 18.65 6.98 6.03
N ALA A 56 18.72 5.90 5.23
CA ALA A 56 18.62 5.99 3.77
C ALA A 56 17.25 6.55 3.32
N TYR A 57 16.16 6.14 3.97
CA TYR A 57 14.82 6.68 3.72
C TYR A 57 14.77 8.19 3.98
N PHE A 58 15.19 8.64 5.16
CA PHE A 58 15.15 10.08 5.50
C PHE A 58 16.06 10.92 4.62
N LYS A 59 17.20 10.37 4.20
CA LYS A 59 18.16 11.07 3.35
C LYS A 59 17.70 11.20 1.89
N HIS A 60 17.11 10.15 1.33
CA HIS A 60 16.88 10.05 -0.12
C HIS A 60 15.41 10.04 -0.53
N VAL A 61 14.53 9.42 0.25
CA VAL A 61 13.12 9.24 -0.12
C VAL A 61 12.24 10.31 0.51
N HIS A 62 12.49 10.68 1.77
CA HIS A 62 11.69 11.65 2.51
C HIS A 62 11.63 13.03 1.82
N GLN A 63 12.66 13.40 1.06
CA GLN A 63 12.68 14.63 0.26
C GLN A 63 11.54 14.69 -0.78
N PHE A 64 11.17 13.53 -1.34
CA PHE A 64 10.10 13.41 -2.34
C PHE A 64 8.78 12.92 -1.74
N TYR A 65 8.85 12.14 -0.66
CA TYR A 65 7.70 11.56 0.04
C TYR A 65 7.79 11.82 1.56
N PRO A 66 7.53 13.05 2.03
CA PRO A 66 7.62 13.46 3.43
C PRO A 66 6.37 13.02 4.23
N ILE A 67 6.19 11.70 4.31
CA ILE A 67 4.97 11.02 4.81
C ILE A 67 5.18 10.48 6.22
N VAL A 68 6.39 10.06 6.53
CA VAL A 68 6.79 9.53 7.84
C VAL A 68 7.57 10.59 8.60
N GLU A 69 7.23 10.77 9.86
CA GLU A 69 7.88 11.66 10.83
C GLU A 69 8.68 10.79 11.83
N ASP A 70 9.73 11.34 12.44
CA ASP A 70 10.58 10.58 13.37
C ASP A 70 9.78 9.98 14.54
N ASP A 71 8.77 10.72 15.01
CA ASP A 71 7.87 10.30 16.09
C ASP A 71 7.09 9.01 15.75
N ASP A 72 6.83 8.74 14.46
CA ASP A 72 6.13 7.52 14.03
C ASP A 72 6.99 6.26 14.23
N LEU A 73 8.32 6.41 14.27
CA LEU A 73 9.27 5.30 14.35
C LEU A 73 9.83 5.09 15.75
N VAL A 74 9.85 6.15 16.57
CA VAL A 74 10.44 6.17 17.92
C VAL A 74 9.38 6.26 19.03
N GLY A 75 8.09 6.45 18.66
CA GLY A 75 6.97 6.53 19.60
C GLY A 75 6.80 5.30 20.50
N SER A 76 5.87 5.40 21.46
CA SER A 76 5.66 4.37 22.51
C SER A 76 5.27 3.00 21.95
N GLU A 77 4.62 2.95 20.78
CA GLU A 77 4.24 1.73 20.07
C GLU A 77 4.36 1.97 18.56
N PRO A 78 5.55 1.83 17.98
CA PRO A 78 5.73 2.10 16.56
C PRO A 78 5.14 0.96 15.72
N SER A 79 4.41 1.32 14.68
CA SER A 79 3.80 0.34 13.77
C SER A 79 4.87 -0.50 13.08
N VAL A 80 4.82 -1.82 13.30
CA VAL A 80 5.70 -2.77 12.62
C VAL A 80 5.49 -2.72 11.11
N LEU A 81 4.24 -2.53 10.66
CA LEU A 81 3.89 -2.39 9.25
C LEU A 81 4.61 -1.17 8.65
N LEU A 82 4.54 -0.02 9.32
CA LEU A 82 5.18 1.21 8.87
C LEU A 82 6.71 1.09 8.85
N GLN A 83 7.31 0.48 9.87
CA GLN A 83 8.75 0.25 9.91
C GLN A 83 9.24 -0.65 8.77
N GLN A 84 8.47 -1.70 8.42
CA GLN A 84 8.80 -2.55 7.27
C GLN A 84 8.67 -1.76 5.94
N ALA A 85 7.68 -0.89 5.82
CA ALA A 85 7.52 -0.02 4.65
C ALA A 85 8.64 1.03 4.53
N VAL A 86 9.13 1.56 5.64
CA VAL A 86 10.32 2.43 5.67
C VAL A 86 11.57 1.64 5.26
N CYS A 87 11.73 0.40 5.73
CA CYS A 87 12.83 -0.46 5.28
C CYS A 87 12.78 -0.71 3.76
N LEU A 88 11.58 -0.97 3.23
CA LEU A 88 11.36 -1.10 1.79
C LEU A 88 11.81 0.16 1.06
N ALA A 89 11.33 1.33 1.47
CA ALA A 89 11.67 2.60 0.84
C ALA A 89 13.18 2.92 0.95
N GLY A 90 13.79 2.66 2.10
CA GLY A 90 15.23 2.80 2.29
C GLY A 90 16.05 1.88 1.38
N SER A 91 15.58 0.65 1.17
CA SER A 91 16.25 -0.31 0.28
C SER A 91 16.16 0.08 -1.20
N LEU A 92 15.11 0.80 -1.62
CA LEU A 92 15.04 1.37 -2.97
C LEU A 92 16.14 2.41 -3.20
N ALA A 93 16.46 3.23 -2.19
CA ALA A 93 17.43 4.31 -2.30
C ALA A 93 18.89 3.87 -2.37
N LEU A 94 19.22 2.65 -1.91
CA LEU A 94 20.61 2.18 -1.82
C LEU A 94 21.21 1.72 -3.16
N HIS A 95 20.40 1.53 -4.22
CA HIS A 95 20.83 1.22 -5.60
C HIS A 95 21.95 0.16 -5.79
N ASP A 96 22.15 -0.75 -4.83
CA ASP A 96 23.13 -1.85 -4.88
C ASP A 96 22.46 -3.16 -5.35
N PRO A 97 23.14 -4.08 -6.06
CA PRO A 97 22.56 -5.36 -6.47
C PRO A 97 22.03 -6.22 -5.30
N GLY A 98 22.66 -6.13 -4.12
CA GLY A 98 22.15 -6.76 -2.90
C GLY A 98 20.86 -6.11 -2.39
N SER A 99 20.69 -4.82 -2.68
CA SER A 99 19.53 -4.03 -2.27
C SER A 99 18.26 -4.38 -3.05
N ILE A 100 18.37 -4.81 -4.32
CA ILE A 100 17.19 -5.22 -5.11
C ILE A 100 16.52 -6.47 -4.49
N ARG A 101 17.32 -7.47 -4.10
CA ARG A 101 16.83 -8.68 -3.45
C ARG A 101 16.23 -8.40 -2.08
N LEU A 102 16.87 -7.49 -1.34
CA LEU A 102 16.35 -7.00 -0.07
C LEU A 102 14.99 -6.32 -0.31
N CYS A 103 14.95 -5.28 -1.12
CA CYS A 103 13.75 -4.56 -1.52
C CYS A 103 12.57 -5.47 -1.89
N HIS A 104 12.78 -6.46 -2.77
CA HIS A 104 11.75 -7.44 -3.10
C HIS A 104 11.28 -8.25 -1.88
N SER A 105 12.20 -8.70 -1.02
CA SER A 105 11.84 -9.40 0.21
C SER A 105 11.06 -8.51 1.18
N GLN A 106 11.42 -7.24 1.35
CA GLN A 106 10.67 -6.30 2.17
C GLN A 106 9.27 -6.02 1.58
N TYR A 107 9.17 -5.91 0.25
CA TYR A 107 7.90 -5.69 -0.44
C TYR A 107 6.90 -6.81 -0.15
N GLU A 108 7.31 -8.08 -0.33
CA GLU A 108 6.46 -9.23 -0.05
C GLU A 108 6.01 -9.31 1.42
N LYS A 109 6.88 -8.90 2.35
CA LYS A 109 6.52 -8.81 3.77
C LYS A 109 5.47 -7.73 4.03
N VAL A 110 5.69 -6.50 3.54
CA VAL A 110 4.74 -5.40 3.72
C VAL A 110 3.40 -5.75 3.08
N LYS A 111 3.42 -6.29 1.86
CA LYS A 111 2.24 -6.78 1.16
C LYS A 111 1.46 -7.81 1.98
N THR A 112 2.16 -8.79 2.55
CA THR A 112 1.57 -9.81 3.45
C THR A 112 0.91 -9.14 4.66
N LEU A 113 1.59 -8.21 5.32
CA LEU A 113 1.06 -7.51 6.50
C LEU A 113 -0.21 -6.70 6.17
N ILE A 114 -0.26 -6.05 5.00
CA ILE A 114 -1.45 -5.31 4.53
C ILE A 114 -2.63 -6.28 4.34
N TYR A 115 -2.46 -7.38 3.62
CA TYR A 115 -3.56 -8.32 3.36
C TYR A 115 -4.04 -9.06 4.61
N LEU A 116 -3.16 -9.27 5.59
CA LEU A 116 -3.55 -9.84 6.87
C LEU A 116 -4.25 -8.84 7.79
N ASN A 117 -4.27 -7.55 7.43
CA ASN A 117 -4.84 -6.45 8.21
C ASN A 117 -4.35 -6.52 9.67
N VAL A 118 -3.02 -6.51 9.82
CA VAL A 118 -2.33 -6.60 11.13
C VAL A 118 -2.37 -5.25 11.86
N GLU A 119 -2.37 -4.15 11.12
CA GLU A 119 -2.35 -2.80 11.67
C GLU A 119 -3.78 -2.30 11.90
N ASP A 120 -4.07 -1.86 13.12
CA ASP A 120 -5.34 -1.23 13.47
C ASP A 120 -5.31 0.29 13.26
N ASP A 121 -4.11 0.91 13.31
CA ASP A 121 -3.96 2.32 13.01
C ASP A 121 -4.07 2.62 11.51
N THR A 122 -5.23 3.20 11.14
CA THR A 122 -5.51 3.65 9.78
C THR A 122 -4.49 4.66 9.24
N LEU A 123 -3.88 5.49 10.09
CA LEU A 123 -2.88 6.45 9.65
C LEU A 123 -1.56 5.78 9.30
N ALA A 124 -1.06 4.86 10.15
CA ALA A 124 0.09 4.02 9.82
C ALA A 124 -0.13 3.19 8.55
N LEU A 125 -1.34 2.64 8.37
CA LEU A 125 -1.72 1.94 7.14
C LEU A 125 -1.69 2.87 5.92
N LEU A 126 -2.24 4.09 6.03
CA LEU A 126 -2.20 5.08 4.93
C LEU A 126 -0.76 5.45 4.58
N LYS A 127 0.07 5.76 5.58
CA LYS A 127 1.50 6.06 5.37
C LYS A 127 2.22 4.91 4.67
N THR A 128 1.94 3.67 5.08
CA THR A 128 2.48 2.46 4.47
C THR A 128 2.05 2.31 3.00
N LEU A 129 0.76 2.48 2.70
CA LEU A 129 0.26 2.41 1.32
C LEU A 129 0.92 3.46 0.42
N CYS A 130 1.16 4.66 0.95
CA CYS A 130 1.87 5.69 0.20
C CYS A 130 3.32 5.29 -0.10
N LEU A 131 4.04 4.69 0.85
CA LEU A 131 5.40 4.19 0.62
C LEU A 131 5.44 3.04 -0.40
N MET A 132 4.41 2.19 -0.42
CA MET A 132 4.27 1.10 -1.40
C MET A 132 4.16 1.64 -2.84
N THR A 133 3.64 2.85 -3.05
CA THR A 133 3.59 3.47 -4.39
C THR A 133 4.98 3.75 -4.96
N CYS A 134 6.01 3.92 -4.10
CA CYS A 134 7.39 4.17 -4.51
C CYS A 134 8.06 2.92 -5.12
N TYR A 135 7.55 1.72 -4.86
CA TYR A 135 8.14 0.46 -5.33
C TYR A 135 8.04 0.27 -6.87
N SER A 136 7.27 1.10 -7.57
CA SER A 136 7.16 1.17 -9.04
C SER A 136 8.47 1.10 -9.80
N VAL A 137 9.51 1.70 -9.22
CA VAL A 137 10.76 1.99 -9.91
C VAL A 137 11.55 0.71 -10.24
N VAL A 138 11.17 -0.46 -9.72
CA VAL A 138 11.96 -1.70 -9.83
C VAL A 138 11.40 -2.73 -10.83
N SER A 139 10.09 -2.73 -11.15
CA SER A 139 9.48 -3.80 -11.96
C SER A 139 9.06 -3.32 -13.35
N THR A 140 10.02 -3.04 -14.24
CA THR A 140 9.74 -2.77 -15.65
C THR A 140 9.47 -4.02 -16.49
N ASP A 141 9.73 -5.21 -15.95
CA ASP A 141 9.81 -6.43 -16.76
C ASP A 141 8.63 -7.41 -16.59
N GLN A 142 7.69 -7.15 -15.68
CA GLN A 142 6.53 -8.02 -15.43
C GLN A 142 5.26 -7.21 -15.20
N VAL A 143 4.21 -7.51 -15.98
CA VAL A 143 2.87 -6.94 -15.76
C VAL A 143 2.27 -7.58 -14.51
N THR A 144 2.33 -6.88 -13.39
CA THR A 144 1.75 -7.33 -12.11
C THR A 144 0.46 -6.59 -11.80
N PHE A 145 -0.56 -7.31 -11.31
CA PHE A 145 -1.81 -6.71 -10.81
C PHE A 145 -1.59 -5.76 -9.62
N ASP A 146 -0.61 -6.08 -8.77
CA ASP A 146 -0.24 -5.31 -7.58
C ASP A 146 0.76 -4.20 -7.90
N GLY A 147 0.51 -3.48 -8.99
CA GLY A 147 1.35 -2.39 -9.43
C GLY A 147 1.24 -1.14 -8.53
N PRO A 148 2.07 -0.14 -8.76
CA PRO A 148 2.07 1.15 -8.06
C PRO A 148 0.70 1.84 -8.09
N TRP A 149 0.03 1.73 -9.23
CA TRP A 149 -1.33 2.19 -9.45
C TRP A 149 -2.37 1.54 -8.53
N HIS A 150 -2.19 0.26 -8.23
CA HIS A 150 -3.05 -0.46 -7.30
C HIS A 150 -2.92 0.11 -5.89
N TRP A 151 -1.68 0.26 -5.41
CA TRP A 151 -1.37 0.84 -4.10
C TRP A 151 -1.83 2.30 -3.99
N LEU A 152 -1.62 3.10 -5.05
CA LEU A 152 -2.06 4.49 -5.12
C LEU A 152 -3.58 4.61 -5.04
N GLY A 153 -4.31 3.80 -5.81
CA GLY A 153 -5.77 3.75 -5.75
C GLY A 153 -6.30 3.34 -4.37
N MET A 154 -5.64 2.40 -3.69
CA MET A 154 -6.00 2.04 -2.31
C MET A 154 -5.72 3.17 -1.32
N ALA A 155 -4.57 3.83 -1.42
CA ALA A 155 -4.22 4.96 -0.57
C ALA A 155 -5.22 6.13 -0.71
N ILE A 156 -5.61 6.46 -1.94
CA ILE A 156 -6.61 7.51 -2.22
C ILE A 156 -7.97 7.14 -1.60
N ARG A 157 -8.45 5.90 -1.81
CA ARG A 157 -9.72 5.44 -1.22
C ARG A 157 -9.68 5.47 0.30
N LEU A 158 -8.56 5.11 0.91
CA LEU A 158 -8.40 5.16 2.36
C LEU A 158 -8.38 6.61 2.87
N ALA A 159 -7.63 7.50 2.22
CA ALA A 159 -7.61 8.93 2.53
C ALA A 159 -8.99 9.58 2.44
N LEU A 160 -9.80 9.19 1.45
CA LEU A 160 -11.18 9.65 1.31
C LEU A 160 -12.09 9.14 2.43
N GLN A 161 -11.97 7.86 2.80
CA GLN A 161 -12.70 7.26 3.93
C GLN A 161 -12.36 7.93 5.27
N MET A 162 -11.09 8.30 5.46
CA MET A 162 -10.63 9.08 6.61
C MET A 162 -11.14 10.54 6.58
N GLY A 163 -11.73 10.99 5.46
CA GLY A 163 -12.23 12.35 5.35
C GLY A 163 -11.16 13.39 5.07
N LEU A 164 -9.96 13.01 4.59
CA LEU A 164 -8.84 13.94 4.35
C LEU A 164 -9.09 14.94 3.22
N HIS A 165 -10.18 14.78 2.46
CA HIS A 165 -10.65 15.77 1.50
C HIS A 165 -11.32 16.99 2.15
N GLN A 166 -11.70 16.90 3.44
CA GLN A 166 -12.39 17.96 4.16
C GLN A 166 -11.42 18.73 5.06
N SER A 167 -11.48 20.07 5.01
CA SER A 167 -10.67 20.93 5.88
C SER A 167 -10.99 20.71 7.37
N SER A 168 -12.25 20.42 7.70
CA SER A 168 -12.74 20.15 9.05
C SER A 168 -12.13 18.91 9.70
N THR A 169 -11.76 17.91 8.91
CA THR A 169 -11.09 16.69 9.40
C THR A 169 -9.70 17.03 9.92
N HIS A 170 -8.94 17.85 9.18
CA HIS A 170 -7.59 18.24 9.57
C HIS A 170 -7.57 18.94 10.93
N GLU A 171 -8.53 19.83 11.20
CA GLU A 171 -8.62 20.59 12.45
C GLU A 171 -8.88 19.72 13.69
N ARG A 172 -9.37 18.49 13.49
CA ARG A 172 -9.64 17.52 14.58
C ARG A 172 -8.43 16.66 14.93
N HIS A 173 -7.39 16.65 14.09
CA HIS A 173 -6.20 15.82 14.30
C HIS A 173 -5.07 16.62 14.93
N THR A 174 -4.24 15.94 15.72
CA THR A 174 -3.06 16.52 16.39
C THR A 174 -2.04 17.07 15.40
N ASN A 175 -1.95 16.50 14.18
CA ASN A 175 -1.03 16.96 13.13
C ASN A 175 -1.76 17.21 11.79
N PRO A 176 -2.45 18.36 11.64
CA PRO A 176 -3.16 18.72 10.40
C PRO A 176 -2.21 18.88 9.21
N GLY A 177 -0.97 19.30 9.46
CA GLY A 177 0.03 19.56 8.43
C GLY A 177 0.49 18.28 7.73
N CYS A 178 0.72 17.21 8.48
CA CYS A 178 1.12 15.91 7.95
C CYS A 178 0.01 15.31 7.06
N LEU A 179 -1.23 15.29 7.55
CA LEU A 179 -2.38 14.77 6.78
C LEU A 179 -2.61 15.52 5.47
N ARG A 180 -2.48 16.86 5.50
CA ARG A 180 -2.59 17.68 4.29
C ARG A 180 -1.46 17.38 3.29
N ARG A 181 -0.23 17.22 3.77
CA ARG A 181 0.93 16.84 2.94
C ARG A 181 0.68 15.49 2.25
N ILE A 182 0.22 14.48 3.00
CA ILE A 182 -0.09 13.15 2.47
C ILE A 182 -1.19 13.22 1.40
N PHE A 183 -2.27 13.94 1.67
CA PHE A 183 -3.38 14.07 0.72
C PHE A 183 -2.93 14.71 -0.60
N TRP A 184 -2.21 15.84 -0.53
CA TRP A 184 -1.71 16.50 -1.75
C TRP A 184 -0.65 15.67 -2.48
N GLN A 185 0.18 14.92 -1.76
CA GLN A 185 1.11 13.99 -2.37
C GLN A 185 0.37 12.94 -3.20
N LEU A 186 -0.69 12.33 -2.65
CA LEU A 186 -1.49 11.33 -3.35
C LEU A 186 -2.15 11.92 -4.61
N VAL A 187 -2.71 13.12 -4.53
CA VAL A 187 -3.30 13.81 -5.69
C VAL A 187 -2.25 14.10 -6.77
N ASN A 188 -1.04 14.51 -6.39
CA ASN A 188 0.04 14.76 -7.34
C ASN A 188 0.53 13.45 -7.99
N SER A 189 0.69 12.39 -7.21
CA SER A 189 1.06 11.06 -7.72
C SER A 189 0.01 10.53 -8.69
N ASP A 190 -1.28 10.69 -8.41
CA ASP A 190 -2.39 10.26 -9.30
C ASP A 190 -2.34 10.98 -10.65
N ARG A 191 -2.11 12.30 -10.64
CA ARG A 191 -1.96 13.09 -11.87
C ARG A 191 -0.73 12.68 -12.66
N LEU A 192 0.42 12.53 -12.00
CA LEU A 192 1.67 12.12 -12.67
C LEU A 192 1.53 10.74 -13.31
N ALA A 193 0.89 9.84 -12.58
CA ALA A 193 0.60 8.51 -13.06
C ALA A 193 -0.29 8.62 -14.32
N ALA A 194 -1.37 9.41 -14.31
CA ALA A 194 -2.27 9.56 -15.47
C ALA A 194 -1.50 9.96 -16.74
N TYR A 195 -0.59 10.94 -16.63
CA TYR A 195 0.28 11.32 -17.75
C TYR A 195 1.19 10.19 -18.26
N THR A 196 1.68 9.35 -17.35
CA THR A 196 2.59 8.24 -17.70
C THR A 196 1.87 7.11 -18.43
N ASN A 197 0.63 6.79 -18.03
CA ASN A 197 -0.16 5.75 -18.69
C ASN A 197 -0.76 6.20 -20.02
N ASP A 198 -1.19 7.46 -20.14
CA ASP A 198 -1.68 7.99 -21.42
C ASP A 198 -0.60 7.92 -22.50
N PHE A 199 0.67 8.14 -22.13
CA PHE A 199 1.79 8.01 -23.07
C PHE A 199 2.01 6.56 -23.52
N THR A 200 1.72 5.58 -22.67
CA THR A 200 1.93 4.15 -22.96
C THR A 200 0.86 3.60 -23.92
N ILE A 201 -0.40 4.03 -23.77
CA ILE A 201 -1.51 3.57 -24.63
C ILE A 201 -1.33 4.08 -26.08
N ILE A 202 -0.86 5.31 -26.26
CA ILE A 202 -0.69 5.91 -27.59
C ILE A 202 0.49 5.28 -28.36
N THR A 203 1.52 4.79 -27.67
CA THR A 203 2.68 4.14 -28.31
C THR A 203 2.48 2.68 -28.70
N THR A 204 1.48 1.99 -28.14
CA THR A 204 1.13 0.62 -28.58
C THR A 204 0.25 0.57 -29.83
N ASP A 205 -0.31 1.70 -30.25
CA ASP A 205 -1.24 1.79 -31.39
C ASP A 205 -0.59 2.39 -32.67
N SER A 206 0.74 2.41 -32.75
CA SER A 206 1.50 2.91 -33.91
C SER A 206 2.18 1.81 -34.74
N HIS A 207 2.02 0.54 -34.37
CA HIS A 207 2.57 -0.61 -35.13
C HIS A 207 1.51 -1.53 -35.76
N ILE A 208 0.25 -1.09 -35.84
CA ILE A 208 -0.81 -1.81 -36.57
C ILE A 208 -1.33 -0.91 -37.70
N LEU A 209 -0.49 -0.70 -38.71
CA LEU A 209 -0.98 -0.40 -40.06
C LEU A 209 -0.65 -1.63 -40.92
N PRO A 210 -1.64 -2.33 -41.50
CA PRO A 210 -1.33 -3.27 -42.57
C PRO A 210 -0.78 -2.46 -43.76
N GLU A 211 0.42 -2.80 -44.21
CA GLU A 211 0.79 -2.56 -45.60
C GLU A 211 -0.14 -3.43 -46.45
N ASP A 212 -1.11 -2.79 -47.12
CA ASP A 212 -1.54 -3.03 -48.50
C ASP A 212 -2.80 -2.21 -48.84
#